data_AF-A0A455U9P8-F1
#
_entry.id   AF-A0A455U9P8-F1
#
_cell.length_a   1.000
_cell.length_b   1.000
_cell.length_c   1.000
_cell.angle_alpha   90.00
_cell.angle_beta   90.00
_cell.angle_gamma   90.00
#
_symmetry.space_group_name_H-M   'P 1'
#
loop_
_entity.id
_entity.type
_entity.pdbx_description
1 polymer ?
#
loop_
_entity_poly.entity_id
_entity_poly.type
_entity_poly.pdbx_seq_one_letter_code
_entity_poly.pdbx_strand_id
1 'polypeptide(L)' 'MTDDARKLVLTAYQERKREELLHTFIDEKAPIGMLPILQSQLIARHLRGDLDAYPPFLWK' A
#
# COMPACT_ATOMS: atom_id res chain seq x y z
N MET A 1 6.18 -2.25 -26.39
CA MET A 1 6.80 -1.25 -25.50
C MET A 1 8.21 -0.98 -25.99
N THR A 2 8.58 0.29 -26.17
CA THR A 2 9.98 0.68 -26.39
C THR A 2 10.77 0.63 -25.08
N ASP A 3 12.10 0.55 -25.15
CA ASP A 3 12.93 0.52 -23.95
C ASP A 3 12.83 1.82 -23.14
N ASP A 4 12.71 2.96 -23.81
CA ASP A 4 12.48 4.26 -23.15
C ASP A 4 11.14 4.29 -22.40
N ALA A 5 10.07 3.78 -23.01
CA ALA A 5 8.76 3.69 -22.35
C ALA A 5 8.81 2.75 -21.14
N ARG A 6 9.53 1.62 -21.23
CA ARG A 6 9.75 0.70 -20.11
C ARG A 6 10.48 1.37 -18.96
N LYS A 7 11.58 2.05 -19.25
CA LYS A 7 12.38 2.75 -18.26
C LYS A 7 11.56 3.82 -17.55
N LEU A 8 10.81 4.63 -18.31
CA LEU A 8 9.95 5.67 -17.77
C LEU A 8 8.93 5.12 -16.75
N VAL A 9 8.20 4.07 -17.13
CA VAL A 9 7.18 3.45 -16.26
C VAL A 9 7.82 2.85 -15.01
N LEU A 10 8.92 2.12 -15.15
CA LEU A 10 9.59 1.50 -14.00
C LEU A 10 10.13 2.54 -13.04
N THR A 11 10.76 3.61 -13.54
CA THR A 11 11.25 4.71 -12.69
C THR A 11 10.09 5.39 -11.97
N ALA A 12 9.04 5.80 -12.68
CA ALA A 12 7.87 6.44 -12.08
C ALA A 12 7.20 5.55 -11.01
N TYR A 13 7.09 4.24 -11.28
CA TYR A 13 6.54 3.29 -10.32
C TYR A 13 7.40 3.14 -9.06
N GLN A 14 8.73 3.10 -9.20
CA GLN A 14 9.64 3.00 -8.05
C GLN A 14 9.60 4.26 -7.19
N GLU A 15 9.55 5.46 -7.81
CA GLU A 15 9.42 6.72 -7.07
C GLU A 15 8.07 6.80 -6.35
N ARG A 16 6.96 6.45 -7.01
CA ARG A 16 5.62 6.44 -6.40
C ARG A 16 5.55 5.53 -5.16
N LYS A 17 6.25 4.40 -5.14
CA LYS A 17 6.29 3.51 -3.96
C LYS A 17 6.98 4.13 -2.75
N ARG A 18 7.87 5.11 -2.93
CA ARG A 18 8.59 5.79 -1.85
C ARG A 18 7.80 6.93 -1.24
N GLU A 19 6.84 7.49 -1.98
CA GLU A 19 5.96 8.52 -1.46
C GLU A 19 5.25 8.03 -0.21
N GLU A 20 5.08 8.89 0.79
CA GLU A 20 4.37 8.56 2.02
C GLU A 20 2.92 9.01 1.95
N LEU A 21 2.02 8.22 2.51
CA LEU A 21 0.63 8.60 2.73
C LEU A 21 0.14 8.16 4.10
N LEU A 22 -0.86 8.86 4.62
CA LEU A 22 -1.52 8.51 5.86
C LEU A 22 -2.47 7.32 5.62
N HIS A 23 -2.24 6.22 6.32
CA HIS A 23 -3.14 5.08 6.32
C HIS A 23 -4.28 5.32 7.32
N THR A 24 -5.44 5.74 6.81
CA THR A 24 -6.58 6.24 7.61
C THR A 24 -7.07 5.33 8.73
N PHE A 25 -6.95 4.01 8.61
CA PHE A 25 -7.38 3.08 9.66
C PHE A 25 -6.39 2.95 10.83
N ILE A 26 -5.08 2.94 10.56
CA ILE A 26 -4.04 2.79 11.59
C ILE A 26 -3.50 4.14 12.08
N ASP A 27 -3.88 5.23 11.40
CA ASP A 27 -3.48 6.61 11.66
C ASP A 27 -1.95 6.85 11.63
N GLU A 28 -1.25 6.11 10.77
CA GLU A 28 0.20 6.20 10.59
C GLU A 28 0.56 6.56 9.15
N LYS A 29 1.65 7.31 8.98
CA LYS A 29 2.25 7.54 7.66
C LYS A 29 3.09 6.33 7.26
N ALA A 30 2.90 5.87 6.02
CA ALA A 30 3.70 4.78 5.47
C ALA A 30 3.99 5.01 3.98
N PRO A 31 5.13 4.49 3.47
CA PRO A 31 5.38 4.45 2.04
C PRO A 31 4.28 3.69 1.29
N ILE A 32 3.91 4.13 0.09
CA ILE A 32 2.90 3.43 -0.73
C ILE A 32 3.31 1.98 -1.00
N GLY A 33 4.61 1.75 -1.18
CA GLY A 33 5.16 0.41 -1.35
C GLY A 33 4.92 -0.53 -0.17
N MET A 34 4.63 -0.01 1.03
CA MET A 34 4.35 -0.79 2.23
C MET A 34 2.86 -1.14 2.39
N LEU A 35 1.96 -0.47 1.66
CA LEU A 35 0.51 -0.70 1.79
C LEU A 35 0.09 -2.17 1.59
N PRO A 36 0.63 -2.92 0.62
CA PRO A 36 0.26 -4.34 0.47
C PRO A 36 0.62 -5.18 1.71
N ILE A 37 1.73 -4.85 2.38
CA ILE A 37 2.16 -5.54 3.60
C ILE A 37 1.25 -5.18 4.78
N LEU A 38 0.96 -3.88 4.96
CA LEU A 38 0.03 -3.41 6.00
C LEU A 38 -1.35 -4.06 5.84
N GLN A 39 -1.87 -4.08 4.61
CA GLN A 39 -3.16 -4.70 4.30
C GLN A 39 -3.15 -6.21 4.52
N SER A 40 -2.05 -6.90 4.20
CA SER A 40 -1.87 -8.33 4.50
C SER A 40 -1.89 -8.61 6.01
N GLN A 41 -1.38 -7.70 6.84
CA GLN A 41 -1.47 -7.83 8.30
C GLN A 41 -2.89 -7.60 8.82
N LEU A 42 -3.60 -6.61 8.28
CA LEU A 42 -4.99 -6.32 8.66
C LEU A 42 -5.93 -7.48 8.33
N ILE A 43 -5.79 -8.10 7.15
CA ILE A 43 -6.57 -9.30 6.81
C ILE A 43 -6.18 -10.49 7.70
N ALA A 44 -4.90 -10.69 8.00
CA ALA A 44 -4.47 -11.78 8.89
C ALA A 44 -5.00 -11.61 10.33
N ARG A 45 -5.12 -10.38 10.82
CA ARG A 45 -5.75 -10.07 12.11
C ARG A 45 -7.25 -10.37 12.07
N HIS A 46 -7.94 -9.99 11.00
CA HIS A 46 -9.35 -10.32 10.83
C HIS A 46 -9.60 -11.84 10.80
N LEU A 47 -8.79 -12.59 10.05
CA LEU A 47 -8.90 -14.05 9.97
C LEU A 47 -8.65 -14.76 11.32
N ARG A 48 -7.85 -14.15 12.21
CA ARG A 48 -7.60 -14.66 13.57
C ARG A 48 -8.69 -14.26 14.59
N GLY A 49 -9.62 -13.39 14.20
CA GLY A 49 -10.61 -12.81 15.11
C GLY A 49 -10.07 -11.66 15.97
N ASP A 50 -8.86 -11.17 15.70
CA ASP A 50 -8.27 -10.00 16.39
C ASP A 50 -8.89 -8.68 15.91
N LEU A 51 -9.63 -8.71 14.79
CA LEU A 51 -10.36 -7.58 14.23
C LEU A 51 -11.76 -8.05 13.80
N ASP A 52 -12.79 -7.33 14.24
CA ASP A 52 -14.20 -7.64 13.94
C ASP A 52 -14.47 -7.65 12.43
N ALA A 53 -13.81 -6.76 11.68
CA ALA A 53 -13.90 -6.66 10.23
C ALA A 53 -12.55 -6.30 9.62
N TYR A 54 -12.31 -6.74 8.39
CA TYR A 54 -11.17 -6.31 7.59
C TYR A 54 -11.42 -4.90 7.00
N PRO A 55 -10.63 -3.88 7.38
CA PRO A 55 -10.78 -2.54 6.84
C PRO A 55 -10.12 -2.44 5.45
N PRO A 56 -10.86 -2.07 4.39
CA PRO A 56 -10.27 -1.85 3.08
C PRO A 56 -9.35 -0.62 3.09
N PHE A 57 -8.34 -0.61 2.21
CA PHE A 57 -7.56 0.58 1.96
C PHE A 57 -8.43 1.64 1.26
N LEU A 58 -8.57 2.82 1.88
CA LEU A 58 -9.30 3.94 1.33
C LEU A 58 -8.33 5.02 0.86
N TRP A 59 -8.28 5.26 -0.44
CA TRP A 59 -7.49 6.34 -1.04
C TRP A 59 -8.44 7.52 -1.34
N LYS A 60 -8.12 8.72 -0.80
CA LYS A 60 -8.71 10.00 -1.21
C LYS A 60 -7.80 10.73 -2.19
#